data_AF-A0A510G956-F1
#
_entry.id   AF-A0A510G956-F1
#
_cell.length_a   1.000
_cell.length_b   1.000
_cell.length_c   1.000
_cell.angle_alpha   90.00
_cell.angle_beta   90.00
_cell.angle_gamma   90.00
#
_symmetry.space_group_name_H-M   'P 1'
#
loop_
_entity.id
_entity.type
_entity.pdbx_description
1 polymer ?
#
loop_
_entity_poly.entity_id
_entity_poly.type
_entity_poly.pdbx_seq_one_letter_code
_entity_poly.pdbx_strand_id
1 'polypeptide(L)'
;MKKAPFSLYACFGQGIGVKQDNDIASFMFSLAQELKDVRVVNKECAFSLPITFKNKVHEISVLIKHVKIPKSGIDMQHVNKQMDDFSKVMILPDGREIFKLITDGYNTSDSNTEILGEQAHHSDF
;
A
#
# COMPACT_ATOMS: atom_id res chain seq x y z
N MET A 1 11.27 -16.95 -16.62
CA MET A 1 12.09 -16.09 -15.74
C MET A 1 11.22 -15.58 -14.61
N LYS A 2 11.55 -15.89 -13.35
CA LYS A 2 10.87 -15.38 -12.16
C LYS A 2 11.51 -14.05 -11.77
N LYS A 3 11.05 -12.95 -12.36
CA LYS A 3 11.69 -11.64 -12.25
C LYS A 3 11.29 -10.83 -11.00
N ALA A 4 10.31 -11.32 -10.23
CA ALA A 4 9.72 -10.58 -9.12
C ALA A 4 10.73 -10.28 -7.99
N PRO A 5 11.52 -11.23 -7.47
CA PRO A 5 12.36 -10.98 -6.29
C PRO A 5 13.41 -9.87 -6.51
N PHE A 6 14.14 -9.87 -7.63
CA PHE A 6 15.10 -8.79 -7.91
C PHE A 6 14.43 -7.43 -8.14
N SER A 7 13.22 -7.41 -8.71
CA SER A 7 12.50 -6.15 -8.90
C SER A 7 12.04 -5.59 -7.54
N LEU A 8 11.59 -6.46 -6.64
CA LEU A 8 11.26 -6.09 -5.26
C LEU A 8 12.49 -5.63 -4.48
N TYR A 9 13.66 -6.26 -4.68
CA TYR A 9 14.92 -5.76 -4.13
C TYR A 9 15.17 -4.29 -4.51
N ALA A 10 14.98 -3.92 -5.78
CA ALA A 10 15.14 -2.53 -6.21
C ALA A 10 14.10 -1.61 -5.57
N CYS A 11 12.82 -2.02 -5.53
CA CYS A 11 11.75 -1.23 -4.91
C CYS A 11 12.00 -0.98 -3.42
N PHE A 12 12.28 -2.02 -2.65
CA PHE A 12 12.53 -1.90 -1.20
C PHE A 12 13.88 -1.24 -0.90
N GLY A 13 14.90 -1.43 -1.73
CA GLY A 13 16.21 -0.80 -1.53
C GLY A 13 16.23 0.69 -1.85
N GLN A 14 15.37 1.16 -2.76
CA GLN A 14 15.31 2.57 -3.20
C GLN A 14 14.05 3.31 -2.71
N GLY A 15 13.12 2.62 -2.06
CA GLY A 15 11.85 3.20 -1.63
C GLY A 15 10.90 3.54 -2.79
N ILE A 16 10.95 2.81 -3.91
CA ILE A 16 10.11 3.09 -5.08
C ILE A 16 8.75 2.43 -4.90
N GLY A 17 7.72 3.24 -4.66
CA GLY A 17 6.33 2.78 -4.50
C GLY A 17 6.07 2.00 -3.20
N VAL A 18 7.09 1.81 -2.37
CA VAL A 18 7.03 1.18 -1.05
C VAL A 18 7.97 1.93 -0.11
N LYS A 19 7.75 1.81 1.21
CA LYS A 19 8.71 2.32 2.19
C LYS A 19 10.04 1.59 2.00
N GLN A 20 11.14 2.35 1.98
CA GLN A 20 12.47 1.76 1.91
C GLN A 20 12.70 0.84 3.12
N ASP A 21 13.15 -0.38 2.85
CA ASP A 21 13.38 -1.41 3.85
C ASP A 21 14.55 -2.30 3.40
N ASN A 22 15.70 -2.11 4.05
CA ASN A 22 16.94 -2.79 3.69
C ASN A 22 16.90 -4.28 4.06
N ASP A 23 16.14 -4.65 5.09
CA ASP A 23 16.00 -6.03 5.54
C ASP A 23 15.18 -6.82 4.53
N ILE A 24 14.05 -6.27 4.09
CA ILE A 24 13.24 -6.88 3.01
C ILE A 24 14.01 -6.87 1.70
N ALA A 25 14.73 -5.79 1.37
CA ALA A 25 15.55 -5.73 0.17
C ALA A 25 16.59 -6.86 0.16
N SER A 26 17.34 -7.04 1.25
CA SER A 26 18.33 -8.11 1.38
C SER A 26 17.72 -9.49 1.21
N PHE A 27 16.56 -9.73 1.83
CA PHE A 27 15.82 -10.99 1.70
C PHE A 27 15.41 -11.27 0.26
N MET A 28 14.86 -10.27 -0.44
CA MET A 28 14.44 -10.40 -1.83
C MET A 28 15.62 -10.64 -2.78
N PHE A 29 16.80 -10.05 -2.49
CA PHE A 29 18.03 -10.31 -3.23
C PHE A 29 18.52 -11.74 -3.03
N SER A 30 18.59 -12.24 -1.79
CA SER A 30 18.96 -13.62 -1.49
C SER A 30 18.00 -14.62 -2.14
N LEU A 31 16.70 -14.33 -2.14
CA LEU A 31 15.70 -15.16 -2.82
C LEU A 31 15.88 -15.14 -4.35
N ALA A 32 16.27 -14.00 -4.94
CA ALA A 32 16.61 -13.92 -6.36
C ALA A 32 17.82 -14.81 -6.72
N GLN A 33 18.83 -14.87 -5.85
CA GLN A 33 20.00 -15.74 -6.03
C GLN A 33 19.61 -17.21 -6.01
N GLU A 34 18.82 -17.63 -5.01
CA GLU A 34 18.34 -19.02 -4.92
C GLU A 34 17.49 -19.45 -6.13
N LEU A 35 16.71 -18.52 -6.68
CA LEU A 35 15.91 -18.73 -7.88
C LEU A 35 16.71 -18.58 -9.18
N LYS A 36 18.04 -18.38 -9.08
CA LYS A 36 18.99 -18.26 -10.19
C LYS A 36 18.61 -17.14 -11.19
N ASP A 37 18.20 -15.99 -10.68
CA ASP A 37 17.96 -14.81 -11.51
C ASP A 37 19.29 -14.31 -12.10
N VAL A 38 19.36 -14.18 -13.43
CA VAL A 38 20.57 -13.75 -14.14
C VAL A 38 21.06 -12.37 -13.72
N ARG A 39 20.18 -11.52 -13.18
CA ARG A 39 20.52 -10.14 -12.81
C ARG A 39 21.32 -10.03 -11.52
N VAL A 40 21.34 -11.07 -10.70
CA VAL A 40 22.10 -11.15 -9.43
C VAL A 40 23.33 -12.06 -9.52
N VAL A 41 23.58 -12.66 -10.68
CA VAL A 41 24.76 -13.49 -10.90
C VAL A 41 26.01 -12.63 -10.67
N ASN A 42 26.92 -13.12 -9.83
CA ASN A 42 28.17 -12.45 -9.44
C ASN A 42 27.98 -11.07 -8.80
N LYS A 43 26.82 -10.81 -8.19
CA LYS A 43 26.58 -9.57 -7.45
C LYS A 43 26.43 -9.87 -5.97
N GLU A 44 27.05 -9.02 -5.16
CA GLU A 44 26.82 -8.98 -3.73
C GLU A 44 25.64 -8.06 -3.40
N CYS A 45 24.91 -8.40 -2.35
CA CYS A 45 23.86 -7.53 -1.83
C CYS A 45 24.51 -6.34 -1.12
N ALA A 46 24.02 -5.13 -1.35
CA ALA A 46 24.46 -3.95 -0.61
C ALA A 46 24.03 -3.95 0.87
N PHE A 47 23.13 -4.85 1.24
CA PHE A 47 22.51 -4.94 2.57
C PHE A 47 22.78 -6.32 3.19
N SER A 48 23.02 -6.35 4.49
CA SER A 48 23.18 -7.62 5.22
C SER A 48 21.84 -8.32 5.37
N LEU A 49 21.79 -9.64 5.14
CA LEU A 49 20.59 -10.43 5.40
C LEU A 49 20.43 -10.66 6.92
N PRO A 50 19.32 -10.23 7.55
CA PRO A 50 19.04 -10.55 8.93
C PRO A 50 19.04 -12.06 9.19
N ILE A 51 19.59 -12.47 10.33
CA ILE A 51 19.70 -13.90 10.72
C ILE A 51 18.32 -14.57 10.75
N THR A 52 17.28 -13.82 11.17
CA THR A 52 15.88 -14.26 11.20
C THR A 52 15.35 -14.68 9.83
N PHE A 53 15.88 -14.12 8.75
CA PHE A 53 15.47 -14.43 7.39
C PHE A 53 16.29 -15.52 6.73
N LYS A 54 17.50 -15.81 7.23
CA LYS A 54 18.43 -16.76 6.59
C LYS A 54 17.83 -18.14 6.33
N ASN A 55 17.08 -18.68 7.30
CA ASN A 55 16.41 -19.97 7.15
C ASN A 55 15.16 -19.90 6.25
N LYS A 56 14.51 -18.74 6.18
CA LYS A 56 13.27 -18.53 5.43
C LYS A 56 13.50 -18.40 3.92
N VAL A 57 14.68 -17.95 3.48
CA VAL A 57 14.99 -17.79 2.05
C VAL A 57 14.80 -19.12 1.31
N HIS A 58 15.36 -20.20 1.86
CA HIS A 58 15.29 -21.52 1.24
C HIS A 58 13.87 -22.10 1.22
N GLU A 59 13.17 -22.04 2.35
CA GLU A 59 11.79 -22.51 2.47
C GLU A 59 10.89 -21.82 1.42
N ILE A 60 11.00 -20.50 1.30
CA ILE A 60 10.20 -19.71 0.38
C ILE A 60 10.60 -19.98 -1.08
N SER A 61 11.88 -20.22 -1.38
CA SER A 61 12.32 -20.53 -2.75
C SER A 61 11.73 -21.84 -3.27
N VAL A 62 11.57 -22.84 -2.38
CA VAL A 62 10.90 -24.12 -2.68
C VAL A 62 9.40 -23.91 -2.90
N LEU A 63 8.72 -23.14 -2.04
CA LEU A 63 7.29 -22.85 -2.19
C LEU A 63 6.99 -22.11 -3.50
N ILE A 64 7.79 -21.10 -3.83
CA ILE A 64 7.64 -20.29 -5.06
C ILE A 64 7.78 -21.14 -6.32
N LYS A 65 8.45 -22.30 -6.29
CA LYS A 65 8.48 -23.24 -7.44
C LYS A 65 7.09 -23.73 -7.85
N HIS A 66 6.18 -23.84 -6.89
CA HIS A 66 4.82 -24.36 -7.09
C HIS A 66 3.78 -23.25 -7.33
N VAL A 67 4.16 -21.97 -7.16
CA VAL A 67 3.28 -20.83 -7.39
C VAL A 67 3.40 -20.34 -8.83
N LYS A 68 2.25 -20.13 -9.51
CA LYS A 68 2.18 -19.44 -10.80
C LYS A 68 2.45 -17.95 -10.61
N ILE A 69 3.72 -17.57 -10.57
CA ILE A 69 4.11 -16.15 -10.62
C ILE A 69 3.86 -15.64 -12.06
N PRO A 70 3.13 -14.53 -12.23
CA PRO A 70 2.96 -13.90 -13.54
C PRO A 70 4.31 -13.63 -14.21
N LYS A 71 4.41 -13.98 -15.50
CA LYS A 71 5.68 -13.85 -16.26
C LYS A 71 5.99 -12.40 -16.66
N SER A 72 4.99 -11.52 -16.60
CA SER A 72 5.06 -10.09 -16.89
C SER A 72 4.50 -9.29 -15.72
N GLY A 73 4.96 -8.05 -15.58
CA GLY A 73 4.34 -7.07 -14.67
C GLY A 73 2.95 -6.68 -15.15
N ILE A 74 2.25 -5.88 -14.35
CA ILE A 74 1.00 -5.23 -14.76
C ILE A 74 1.34 -4.25 -15.89
N ASP A 75 0.51 -4.22 -16.93
CA ASP A 75 0.65 -3.28 -18.03
C ASP A 75 0.44 -1.83 -17.51
N MET A 76 1.45 -0.98 -17.69
CA MET A 76 1.37 0.42 -17.25
C MET A 76 0.32 1.21 -18.05
N GLN A 77 0.00 0.83 -19.29
CA GLN A 77 -1.11 1.46 -20.00
C GLN A 77 -2.45 1.15 -19.33
N HIS A 78 -2.63 -0.10 -18.89
CA HIS A 78 -3.80 -0.49 -18.10
C HIS A 78 -3.87 0.26 -16.76
N VAL A 79 -2.75 0.37 -16.04
CA VAL A 79 -2.68 1.13 -14.76
C VAL A 79 -3.03 2.60 -14.98
N ASN A 80 -2.41 3.24 -15.98
CA ASN A 80 -2.67 4.64 -16.29
C ASN A 80 -4.13 4.87 -16.66
N LYS A 81 -4.72 3.98 -17.47
CA LYS A 81 -6.15 4.03 -17.78
C LYS A 81 -7.03 3.92 -16.52
N GLN A 82 -6.70 3.02 -15.59
CA GLN A 82 -7.42 2.91 -14.32
C GLN A 82 -7.28 4.18 -13.46
N MET A 83 -6.10 4.80 -13.44
CA MET A 83 -5.89 6.08 -12.76
C MET A 83 -6.70 7.21 -13.41
N ASP A 84 -6.70 7.30 -14.74
CA ASP A 84 -7.50 8.29 -15.47
C ASP A 84 -9.00 8.12 -15.21
N ASP A 85 -9.49 6.87 -15.26
CA ASP A 85 -10.89 6.54 -15.00
C ASP A 85 -11.24 6.87 -13.54
N PHE A 86 -10.35 6.62 -12.58
CA PHE A 86 -10.53 7.03 -11.18
C PHE A 86 -10.57 8.56 -11.02
N SER A 87 -9.65 9.28 -11.66
CA SER A 87 -9.61 10.75 -11.63
C SER A 87 -10.86 11.38 -12.23
N LYS A 88 -11.43 10.80 -13.30
CA LYS A 88 -12.72 11.25 -13.87
C LYS A 88 -13.90 11.07 -12.91
N VAL A 89 -13.85 10.06 -12.05
CA VAL A 89 -14.90 9.80 -11.06
C VAL A 89 -14.70 10.65 -9.82
N MET A 90 -13.45 10.95 -9.47
CA MET A 90 -13.07 11.81 -8.34
C MET A 90 -13.24 13.31 -8.63
N ILE A 91 -14.12 13.71 -9.56
CA ILE A 91 -14.49 15.14 -9.67
C ILE A 91 -15.11 15.54 -8.34
N LEU A 92 -14.31 16.22 -7.54
CA LEU A 92 -14.72 16.69 -6.22
C LEU A 92 -15.70 17.85 -6.43
N PRO A 93 -16.84 17.84 -5.72
CA PRO A 93 -17.75 18.99 -5.66
C PRO A 93 -17.03 20.26 -5.19
N ASP A 94 -17.64 21.43 -5.37
CA ASP A 94 -17.03 22.66 -4.87
C ASP A 94 -16.89 22.63 -3.33
N GLY A 95 -15.98 23.45 -2.80
CA GLY A 95 -15.65 23.43 -1.37
C GLY A 95 -16.83 23.69 -0.43
N ARG A 96 -17.89 24.38 -0.87
CA ARG A 96 -19.11 24.59 -0.06
C ARG A 96 -19.96 23.32 -0.02
N GLU A 97 -20.06 22.63 -1.14
CA GLU A 97 -20.80 21.37 -1.24
C GLU A 97 -20.10 20.25 -0.45
N ILE A 98 -18.76 20.22 -0.48
CA ILE A 98 -17.96 19.35 0.40
C ILE A 98 -18.18 19.70 1.87
N PHE A 99 -18.09 20.99 2.24
CA PHE A 99 -18.30 21.42 3.62
C PHE A 99 -19.67 21.03 4.12
N LYS A 100 -20.71 21.24 3.30
CA LYS A 100 -22.09 20.85 3.60
C LYS A 100 -22.24 19.34 3.81
N LEU A 101 -21.66 18.50 2.94
CA LEU A 101 -21.69 17.05 3.10
C LEU A 101 -21.01 16.57 4.38
N ILE A 102 -19.88 17.20 4.76
CA ILE A 102 -19.17 16.90 5.99
C ILE A 102 -19.99 17.34 7.21
N THR A 103 -20.56 18.54 7.20
CA THR A 103 -21.35 19.05 8.32
C THR A 103 -22.71 18.35 8.47
N ASP A 104 -23.38 18.04 7.36
CA ASP A 104 -24.67 17.35 7.37
C ASP A 104 -24.50 15.88 7.80
N GLY A 105 -23.41 15.22 7.38
CA GLY A 105 -23.07 13.86 7.82
C GLY A 105 -22.69 13.74 9.30
N TYR A 106 -22.13 14.80 9.89
CA TYR A 106 -21.86 14.89 11.33
C TYR A 106 -23.13 15.13 12.17
N ASN A 107 -24.16 15.76 11.62
CA ASN A 107 -25.40 16.08 12.35
C ASN A 107 -26.42 14.94 12.38
N THR A 108 -26.22 13.85 11.62
CA THR A 108 -27.12 12.69 11.61
C THR A 108 -26.78 11.60 12.63
N SER A 109 -25.71 11.73 13.43
CA SER A 109 -25.36 10.72 14.45
C SER A 109 -25.80 11.04 15.88
N ASP A 110 -26.29 12.25 16.18
CA ASP A 110 -26.64 12.63 17.56
C ASP A 110 -27.99 13.34 17.66
N SER A 111 -29.09 12.62 17.42
CA SER A 111 -30.40 13.06 17.94
C SER A 111 -31.42 11.93 17.97
N ASN A 112 -31.23 11.00 18.89
CA ASN A 112 -32.34 10.24 19.50
C ASN A 112 -32.25 10.37 21.02
N THR A 113 -32.69 11.54 21.52
CA THR A 113 -33.36 11.67 22.81
C THR A 113 -34.02 13.04 22.89
N GLU A 114 -35.25 13.12 22.39
CA GLU A 114 -36.23 14.08 22.92
C GLU A 114 -36.52 13.73 24.38
N ILE A 115 -36.39 14.68 25.30
CA ILE A 115 -37.45 14.96 26.29
C ILE A 115 -37.53 16.48 26.49
N LEU A 116 -38.75 16.98 26.27
CA LEU A 116 -39.29 18.32 26.43
C LEU A 116 -39.34 18.85 27.88
N GLY A 117 -39.34 20.18 28.00
CA GLY A 117 -39.78 20.97 29.16
C GLY A 117 -39.05 22.32 29.21
N GLU A 118 -39.49 23.38 28.50
CA GLU A 118 -40.35 24.47 29.01
C GLU A 118 -39.88 25.05 30.37
N GLN A 119 -39.69 26.34 30.63
CA GLN A 119 -39.96 27.65 30.02
C GLN A 119 -39.04 28.65 30.78
N ALA A 120 -38.32 29.54 30.08
CA ALA A 120 -38.59 30.98 29.96
C ALA A 120 -38.23 31.91 31.15
N HIS A 121 -37.63 33.05 30.77
CA HIS A 121 -37.52 34.36 31.42
C HIS A 121 -36.26 34.78 32.21
N HIS A 122 -35.46 35.60 31.50
CA HIS A 122 -34.77 36.82 31.94
C HIS A 122 -35.32 37.49 33.21
N SER A 123 -34.42 37.97 34.10
CA SER A 123 -34.03 39.40 34.17
C SER A 123 -33.10 39.69 35.36
N ASP A 124 -32.21 40.66 35.15
CA ASP A 124 -31.24 41.25 36.07
C ASP A 124 -31.77 41.62 37.46
N PHE A 125 -30.94 41.43 38.51
CA PHE A 125 -30.42 42.45 39.43
C PHE A 125 -29.38 41.85 40.39
#